data_AF-A0A0R1GLP5-F1
#
_entry.id   AF-A0A0R1GLP5-F1
#
_cell.length_a   1.000
_cell.length_b   1.000
_cell.length_c   1.000
_cell.angle_alpha   90.00
_cell.angle_beta   90.00
_cell.angle_gamma   90.00
#
_symmetry.space_group_name_H-M   'P 1'
#
loop_
_entity.id
_entity.type
_entity.pdbx_description
1 polymer ?
#
loop_
_entity_poly.entity_id
_entity_poly.type
_entity_poly.pdbx_seq_one_letter_code
_entity_poly.pdbx_strand_id
1 'polypeptide(L)'
;MQIPIVTNKFLDTFDTNFDVDFGNFYKLQNVTYIDQLMAQKQNLIRTSKTYDYQELKLPEKNEYDYSFENIVLLHEQLKHLNPVEAADPRVWVALENTDFLAYHLKILKLMNYKVGKQAQSIKSRSVFSINGKKRALAINNLSSLWWIGQMMYDAQSDEPYHFVRAFTETEFRGNFVALSSSNVIDNEQIRMGIFDAVFELIEQGVIKQNRKAFTEANKIMNLVGGIRLLDFLDRAEVKQMVLHGLPRQLSQRDQ
;
A
#
# COMPACT_ATOMS: atom_id res chain seq x y z
N MET A 1 4.59 4.06 -21.97
CA MET A 1 3.17 4.50 -22.05
C MET A 1 3.00 5.82 -21.31
N GLN A 2 2.02 6.66 -21.65
CA GLN A 2 1.69 7.86 -20.86
C GLN A 2 0.89 7.48 -19.61
N ILE A 3 1.20 8.08 -18.46
CA ILE A 3 0.49 7.83 -17.21
C ILE A 3 -0.94 8.36 -17.34
N PRO A 4 -1.98 7.52 -17.16
CA PRO A 4 -3.35 7.97 -17.19
C PRO A 4 -3.78 8.55 -15.84
N ILE A 5 -4.76 9.44 -15.89
CA ILE A 5 -5.53 9.92 -14.75
C ILE A 5 -7.01 9.93 -15.10
N VAL A 6 -7.87 9.70 -14.13
CA VAL A 6 -9.30 9.96 -14.32
C VAL A 6 -9.63 11.43 -14.06
N THR A 7 -10.71 11.93 -14.66
CA THR A 7 -11.20 13.28 -14.37
C THR A 7 -11.77 13.37 -12.96
N ASN A 8 -11.76 14.56 -12.36
CA ASN A 8 -12.38 14.77 -11.04
C ASN A 8 -13.86 14.35 -11.05
N LYS A 9 -14.60 14.75 -12.09
CA LYS A 9 -16.02 14.39 -12.25
C LYS A 9 -16.23 12.87 -12.29
N PHE A 10 -15.37 12.16 -13.01
CA PHE A 10 -15.43 10.71 -13.04
C PHE A 10 -15.09 10.10 -11.68
N LEU A 11 -14.01 10.55 -11.04
CA LEU A 11 -13.62 10.07 -9.71
C LEU A 11 -14.76 10.25 -8.70
N ASP A 12 -15.39 11.42 -8.65
CA ASP A 12 -16.51 11.71 -7.76
C ASP A 12 -17.71 10.77 -8.01
N THR A 13 -18.02 10.53 -9.30
CA THR A 13 -19.10 9.62 -9.70
C THR A 13 -18.76 8.17 -9.35
N PHE A 14 -17.53 7.75 -9.66
CA PHE A 14 -17.01 6.42 -9.42
C PHE A 14 -17.03 6.07 -7.93
N ASP A 15 -16.53 6.98 -7.10
CA ASP A 15 -16.45 6.81 -5.64
C ASP A 15 -17.84 6.83 -4.99
N THR A 16 -18.74 7.71 -5.44
CA THR A 16 -20.07 7.91 -4.85
C THR A 16 -21.02 6.78 -5.24
N ASN A 17 -21.05 6.43 -6.52
CA ASN A 17 -21.99 5.48 -7.07
C ASN A 17 -21.43 4.06 -7.23
N PHE A 18 -20.21 3.79 -6.69
CA PHE A 18 -19.53 2.51 -6.88
C PHE A 18 -20.44 1.30 -6.71
N ASP A 19 -21.18 1.24 -5.60
CA ASP A 19 -21.99 0.05 -5.29
C ASP A 19 -23.11 -0.20 -6.30
N VAL A 20 -23.71 0.86 -6.84
CA VAL A 20 -24.87 0.79 -7.73
C VAL A 20 -24.45 0.65 -9.18
N ASP A 21 -23.52 1.49 -9.62
CA ASP A 21 -23.20 1.67 -11.04
C ASP A 21 -22.00 0.82 -11.49
N PHE A 22 -21.14 0.39 -10.56
CA PHE A 22 -19.83 -0.17 -10.92
C PHE A 22 -19.54 -1.55 -10.28
N GLY A 23 -19.89 -1.76 -9.02
CA GLY A 23 -19.39 -2.84 -8.18
C GLY A 23 -19.69 -4.24 -8.71
N ASN A 24 -20.82 -4.42 -9.38
CA ASN A 24 -21.17 -5.70 -10.03
C ASN A 24 -20.20 -6.05 -11.16
N PHE A 25 -19.67 -5.08 -11.90
CA PHE A 25 -18.72 -5.34 -12.99
C PHE A 25 -17.38 -5.85 -12.48
N TYR A 26 -16.91 -5.35 -11.32
CA TYR A 26 -15.71 -5.86 -10.65
C TYR A 26 -15.95 -7.25 -10.07
N LYS A 27 -17.10 -7.46 -9.43
CA LYS A 27 -17.47 -8.78 -8.88
C LYS A 27 -17.56 -9.84 -9.97
N LEU A 28 -18.09 -9.49 -11.14
CA LEU A 28 -18.30 -10.39 -12.27
C LEU A 28 -17.12 -10.45 -13.24
N GLN A 29 -16.02 -9.73 -12.98
CA GLN A 29 -14.85 -9.67 -13.87
C GLN A 29 -15.18 -9.18 -15.29
N ASN A 30 -16.08 -8.21 -15.41
CA ASN A 30 -16.53 -7.71 -16.71
C ASN A 30 -15.52 -6.70 -17.28
N VAL A 31 -14.44 -7.24 -17.86
CA VAL A 31 -13.36 -6.48 -18.50
C VAL A 31 -13.91 -5.58 -19.61
N THR A 32 -14.76 -6.11 -20.49
CA THR A 32 -15.31 -5.38 -21.65
C THR A 32 -16.01 -4.09 -21.24
N TYR A 33 -16.82 -4.13 -20.18
CA TYR A 33 -17.50 -2.93 -19.69
C TYR A 33 -16.52 -1.90 -19.11
N ILE A 34 -15.55 -2.35 -18.31
CA ILE A 34 -14.55 -1.47 -17.69
C ILE A 34 -13.69 -0.80 -18.77
N ASP A 35 -13.26 -1.54 -19.79
CA ASP A 35 -12.51 -1.00 -20.93
C ASP A 35 -13.33 0.05 -21.69
N GLN A 36 -14.60 -0.22 -21.97
CA GLN A 36 -15.50 0.73 -22.62
C GLN A 36 -15.71 2.00 -21.78
N LEU A 37 -15.81 1.85 -20.45
CA LEU A 37 -15.94 2.96 -19.52
C LEU A 37 -14.69 3.85 -19.54
N MET A 38 -13.50 3.25 -19.53
CA MET A 38 -12.23 3.99 -19.48
C MET A 38 -11.76 4.50 -20.85
N ALA A 39 -12.29 3.97 -21.95
CA ALA A 39 -12.05 4.49 -23.31
C ALA A 39 -12.73 5.86 -23.56
N GLN A 40 -13.68 6.25 -22.72
CA GLN A 40 -14.38 7.53 -22.83
C GLN A 40 -13.46 8.70 -22.43
N LYS A 41 -13.24 9.64 -23.36
CA LYS A 41 -12.35 10.81 -23.15
C LYS A 41 -12.77 11.72 -21.98
N GLN A 42 -14.05 11.73 -21.63
CA GLN A 42 -14.55 12.46 -20.46
C GLN A 42 -14.17 11.81 -19.11
N ASN A 43 -13.79 10.52 -19.13
CA ASN A 43 -13.44 9.77 -17.93
C ASN A 43 -11.93 9.71 -17.73
N LEU A 44 -11.15 9.55 -18.81
CA LEU A 44 -9.72 9.31 -18.76
C LEU A 44 -8.92 10.36 -19.56
N ILE A 45 -7.83 10.85 -18.98
CA ILE A 45 -6.85 11.73 -19.62
C ILE A 45 -5.47 11.08 -19.49
N ARG A 46 -4.65 11.13 -20.54
CA ARG A 46 -3.25 10.71 -20.50
C ARG A 46 -2.37 11.94 -20.29
N THR A 47 -1.48 11.87 -19.30
CA THR A 47 -0.57 12.99 -18.94
C THR A 47 0.65 13.01 -19.85
N SER A 48 1.48 14.05 -19.73
CA SER A 48 2.79 14.10 -20.39
C SER A 48 3.83 13.18 -19.76
N LYS A 49 3.63 12.74 -18.50
CA LYS A 49 4.54 11.80 -17.85
C LYS A 49 4.39 10.42 -18.45
N THR A 50 5.51 9.73 -18.62
CA THR A 50 5.57 8.40 -19.22
C THR A 50 6.25 7.41 -18.29
N TYR A 51 5.90 6.15 -18.45
CA TYR A 51 6.52 5.03 -17.75
C TYR A 51 6.71 3.85 -18.69
N ASP A 52 7.72 3.04 -18.44
CA ASP A 52 8.00 1.83 -19.21
C ASP A 52 7.13 0.69 -18.67
N TYR A 53 5.95 0.55 -19.27
CA TYR A 53 4.96 -0.42 -18.83
C TYR A 53 5.50 -1.84 -18.86
N GLN A 54 5.38 -2.51 -17.73
CA GLN A 54 5.63 -3.94 -17.59
C GLN A 54 4.46 -4.58 -16.86
N GLU A 55 3.94 -5.68 -17.43
CA GLU A 55 2.85 -6.45 -16.86
C GLU A 55 3.22 -7.00 -15.47
N LEU A 56 2.31 -6.83 -14.51
CA LEU A 56 2.43 -7.49 -13.21
C LEU A 56 2.10 -8.98 -13.35
N LYS A 57 2.82 -9.81 -12.60
CA LYS A 57 2.55 -11.25 -12.53
C LYS A 57 1.17 -11.47 -11.91
N LEU A 58 0.34 -12.26 -12.58
CA LEU A 58 -1.01 -12.56 -12.10
C LEU A 58 -0.94 -13.66 -11.03
N PRO A 59 -1.44 -13.42 -9.81
CA PRO A 59 -1.45 -14.44 -8.75
C PRO A 59 -2.30 -15.65 -9.16
N GLU A 60 -1.98 -16.86 -8.69
CA GLU A 60 -2.68 -18.08 -9.11
C GLU A 60 -3.52 -18.69 -8.00
N LYS A 61 -2.94 -18.83 -6.81
CA LYS A 61 -3.51 -19.52 -5.65
C LYS A 61 -4.18 -18.55 -4.68
N ASN A 62 -3.53 -17.42 -4.39
CA ASN A 62 -4.01 -16.43 -3.43
C ASN A 62 -3.51 -15.02 -3.78
N GLU A 63 -4.06 -13.99 -3.13
CA GLU A 63 -3.75 -12.59 -3.41
C GLU A 63 -2.31 -12.14 -3.10
N TYR A 64 -1.49 -13.00 -2.49
CA TYR A 64 -0.10 -12.73 -2.11
C TYR A 64 0.93 -13.38 -3.03
N ASP A 65 0.53 -14.22 -4.00
CA ASP A 65 1.48 -14.78 -4.96
C ASP A 65 2.20 -13.66 -5.73
N TYR A 66 3.53 -13.80 -5.90
CA TYR A 66 4.41 -12.84 -6.58
C TYR A 66 4.43 -11.43 -5.98
N SER A 67 4.05 -11.26 -4.70
CA SER A 67 3.95 -9.94 -4.09
C SER A 67 5.26 -9.16 -4.10
N PHE A 68 6.38 -9.81 -3.77
CA PHE A 68 7.69 -9.18 -3.81
C PHE A 68 7.98 -8.64 -5.21
N GLU A 69 7.88 -9.49 -6.24
CA GLU A 69 8.19 -9.08 -7.60
C GLU A 69 7.24 -7.99 -8.12
N ASN A 70 5.95 -8.09 -7.81
CA ASN A 70 4.98 -7.09 -8.26
C ASN A 70 5.17 -5.74 -7.56
N ILE A 71 5.56 -5.72 -6.28
CA ILE A 71 5.89 -4.47 -5.57
C ILE A 71 7.13 -3.84 -6.18
N VAL A 72 8.20 -4.61 -6.35
CA VAL A 72 9.45 -4.13 -6.95
C VAL A 72 9.20 -3.61 -8.36
N LEU A 73 8.51 -4.39 -9.19
CA LEU A 73 8.23 -4.06 -10.58
C LEU A 73 7.35 -2.82 -10.73
N LEU A 74 6.29 -2.70 -9.93
CA LEU A 74 5.41 -1.52 -9.96
C LEU A 74 6.14 -0.28 -9.44
N HIS A 75 6.88 -0.40 -8.34
CA HIS A 75 7.65 0.70 -7.79
C HIS A 75 8.70 1.17 -8.80
N GLU A 76 9.52 0.27 -9.34
CA GLU A 76 10.57 0.62 -10.32
C GLU A 76 10.02 1.38 -11.53
N GLN A 77 8.95 0.87 -12.16
CA GLN A 77 8.41 1.50 -13.37
C GLN A 77 7.72 2.85 -13.07
N LEU A 78 7.26 3.09 -11.85
CA LEU A 78 6.60 4.34 -11.44
C LEU A 78 7.38 5.17 -10.40
N LYS A 79 8.66 4.87 -10.13
CA LYS A 79 9.45 5.51 -9.05
C LYS A 79 9.72 7.00 -9.26
N HIS A 80 9.49 7.48 -10.46
CA HIS A 80 9.60 8.90 -10.83
C HIS A 80 8.35 9.72 -10.46
N LEU A 81 7.28 9.08 -9.97
CA LEU A 81 6.18 9.75 -9.29
C LEU A 81 6.69 10.24 -7.94
N ASN A 82 6.52 11.53 -7.65
CA ASN A 82 6.80 12.01 -6.30
C ASN A 82 5.64 11.65 -5.34
N PRO A 83 5.86 11.68 -4.01
CA PRO A 83 4.82 11.33 -3.04
C PRO A 83 3.52 12.13 -3.16
N VAL A 84 3.57 13.37 -3.65
CA VAL A 84 2.36 14.20 -3.86
C VAL A 84 1.53 13.69 -5.03
N GLU A 85 2.19 13.34 -6.14
CA GLU A 85 1.54 12.76 -7.32
C GLU A 85 0.98 11.37 -7.02
N ALA A 86 1.77 10.54 -6.33
CA ALA A 86 1.35 9.21 -5.91
C ALA A 86 0.30 9.23 -4.79
N ALA A 87 0.03 10.37 -4.16
CA ALA A 87 -1.08 10.53 -3.22
C ALA A 87 -2.41 10.87 -3.92
N ASP A 88 -2.40 11.18 -5.22
CA ASP A 88 -3.60 11.53 -5.97
C ASP A 88 -4.39 10.26 -6.39
N PRO A 89 -5.63 10.07 -5.90
CA PRO A 89 -6.47 8.93 -6.26
C PRO A 89 -6.70 8.75 -7.76
N ARG A 90 -6.66 9.83 -8.54
CA ARG A 90 -6.96 9.80 -9.98
C ARG A 90 -5.97 8.96 -10.75
N VAL A 91 -4.71 8.92 -10.29
CA VAL A 91 -3.65 8.09 -10.88
C VAL A 91 -3.99 6.62 -10.69
N TRP A 92 -4.32 6.23 -9.45
CA TRP A 92 -4.56 4.82 -9.11
C TRP A 92 -5.86 4.27 -9.69
N VAL A 93 -6.96 5.03 -9.63
CA VAL A 93 -8.22 4.63 -10.27
C VAL A 93 -8.04 4.49 -11.77
N ALA A 94 -7.23 5.34 -12.41
CA ALA A 94 -6.95 5.20 -13.83
C ALA A 94 -6.12 3.95 -14.14
N LEU A 95 -4.99 3.78 -13.46
CA LEU A 95 -4.07 2.67 -13.68
C LEU A 95 -4.72 1.30 -13.41
N GLU A 96 -5.46 1.16 -12.31
CA GLU A 96 -6.16 -0.09 -11.95
C GLU A 96 -7.26 -0.48 -12.92
N ASN A 97 -7.83 0.49 -13.64
CA ASN A 97 -8.93 0.24 -14.56
C ASN A 97 -8.53 0.34 -16.03
N THR A 98 -7.23 0.48 -16.28
CA THR A 98 -6.66 0.45 -17.63
C THR A 98 -5.47 -0.51 -17.64
N ASP A 99 -4.27 0.03 -17.49
CA ASP A 99 -3.01 -0.65 -17.73
C ASP A 99 -2.81 -1.86 -16.78
N PHE A 100 -3.39 -1.85 -15.58
CA PHE A 100 -3.27 -2.93 -14.58
C PHE A 100 -4.60 -3.62 -14.24
N LEU A 101 -5.61 -3.51 -15.11
CA LEU A 101 -6.95 -4.09 -14.88
C LEU A 101 -6.91 -5.60 -14.65
N ALA A 102 -6.15 -6.33 -15.44
CA ALA A 102 -6.04 -7.79 -15.30
C ALA A 102 -5.53 -8.19 -13.90
N TYR A 103 -4.52 -7.47 -13.38
CA TYR A 103 -3.98 -7.71 -12.05
C TYR A 103 -5.00 -7.38 -10.95
N HIS A 104 -5.62 -6.21 -11.01
CA HIS A 104 -6.63 -5.77 -10.04
C HIS A 104 -7.77 -6.78 -9.92
N LEU A 105 -8.37 -7.14 -11.06
CA LEU A 105 -9.45 -8.11 -11.14
C LEU A 105 -9.01 -9.49 -10.64
N LYS A 106 -7.80 -9.94 -10.97
CA LYS A 106 -7.28 -11.23 -10.48
C LYS A 106 -7.16 -11.26 -8.96
N ILE A 107 -6.66 -10.19 -8.34
CA ILE A 107 -6.63 -10.05 -6.88
C ILE A 107 -8.05 -10.16 -6.30
N LEU A 108 -9.00 -9.37 -6.83
CA LEU A 108 -10.40 -9.43 -6.38
C LEU A 108 -11.02 -10.83 -6.53
N LYS A 109 -10.61 -11.63 -7.51
CA LYS A 109 -11.08 -13.01 -7.65
C LYS A 109 -10.60 -13.92 -6.52
N LEU A 110 -9.34 -13.76 -6.12
CA LEU A 110 -8.62 -14.67 -5.23
C LEU A 110 -8.67 -14.24 -3.76
N MET A 111 -9.13 -13.04 -3.47
CA MET A 111 -9.32 -12.54 -2.12
C MET A 111 -10.20 -13.48 -1.28
N ASN A 112 -9.72 -13.82 -0.08
CA ASN A 112 -10.49 -14.57 0.89
C ASN A 112 -11.46 -13.64 1.64
N TYR A 113 -12.66 -13.47 1.09
CA TYR A 113 -13.67 -12.60 1.65
C TYR A 113 -14.26 -13.16 2.95
N LYS A 114 -14.34 -12.32 3.98
CA LYS A 114 -15.19 -12.62 5.14
C LYS A 114 -16.65 -12.74 4.70
N VAL A 115 -17.40 -13.63 5.33
CA VAL A 115 -18.82 -13.87 5.06
C VAL A 115 -19.59 -12.54 5.07
N GLY A 116 -20.32 -12.26 3.99
CA GLY A 116 -21.11 -11.02 3.84
C GLY A 116 -20.30 -9.74 3.59
N LYS A 117 -18.98 -9.81 3.42
CA LYS A 117 -18.10 -8.63 3.26
C LYS A 117 -17.48 -8.47 1.88
N GLN A 118 -17.88 -9.28 0.90
CA GLN A 118 -17.31 -9.24 -0.45
C GLN A 118 -17.45 -7.87 -1.11
N ALA A 119 -18.67 -7.34 -1.22
CA ALA A 119 -18.93 -6.05 -1.87
C ALA A 119 -18.14 -4.90 -1.19
N GLN A 120 -18.17 -4.84 0.15
CA GLN A 120 -17.40 -3.86 0.92
C GLN A 120 -15.89 -3.98 0.66
N SER A 121 -15.37 -5.20 0.56
CA SER A 121 -13.95 -5.45 0.32
C SER A 121 -13.56 -5.02 -1.09
N ILE A 122 -14.33 -5.42 -2.12
CA ILE A 122 -14.14 -4.98 -3.51
C ILE A 122 -14.12 -3.46 -3.60
N LYS A 123 -15.11 -2.78 -3.00
CA LYS A 123 -15.18 -1.33 -2.98
C LYS A 123 -13.94 -0.73 -2.32
N SER A 124 -13.58 -1.19 -1.12
CA SER A 124 -12.42 -0.68 -0.40
C SER A 124 -11.08 -0.82 -1.15
N ARG A 125 -10.96 -1.85 -2.01
CA ARG A 125 -9.79 -2.10 -2.85
C ARG A 125 -9.78 -1.30 -4.15
N SER A 126 -10.90 -0.69 -4.54
CA SER A 126 -11.06 -0.04 -5.86
C SER A 126 -11.28 1.48 -5.76
N VAL A 127 -11.85 1.98 -4.66
CA VAL A 127 -12.26 3.39 -4.51
C VAL A 127 -11.47 4.12 -3.42
N PHE A 128 -11.54 5.46 -3.41
CA PHE A 128 -10.77 6.27 -2.45
C PHE A 128 -11.62 7.05 -1.41
N SER A 129 -12.96 7.03 -1.53
CA SER A 129 -13.86 7.80 -0.65
C SER A 129 -14.12 7.22 0.75
N ILE A 130 -13.92 5.92 0.99
CA ILE A 130 -14.41 5.27 2.23
C ILE A 130 -13.49 5.48 3.43
N ASN A 131 -12.17 5.50 3.21
CA ASN A 131 -11.19 5.23 4.27
C ASN A 131 -10.42 6.48 4.73
N GLY A 132 -10.70 7.66 4.18
CA GLY A 132 -9.79 8.80 4.24
C GLY A 132 -8.56 8.58 3.34
N LYS A 133 -8.00 9.66 2.79
CA LYS A 133 -7.01 9.60 1.69
C LYS A 133 -5.82 8.69 1.98
N LYS A 134 -5.13 8.87 3.12
CA LYS A 134 -3.93 8.09 3.49
C LYS A 134 -4.20 6.60 3.62
N ARG A 135 -5.31 6.24 4.28
CA ARG A 135 -5.69 4.83 4.48
C ARG A 135 -6.19 4.19 3.18
N ALA A 136 -6.88 4.93 2.32
CA ALA A 136 -7.29 4.43 1.01
C ALA A 136 -6.08 4.03 0.15
N LEU A 137 -5.01 4.84 0.13
CA LEU A 137 -3.75 4.52 -0.55
C LEU A 137 -3.13 3.19 -0.06
N ALA A 138 -3.25 2.90 1.24
CA ALA A 138 -2.74 1.65 1.83
C ALA A 138 -3.64 0.43 1.64
N ILE A 139 -4.90 0.62 1.23
CA ILE A 139 -5.87 -0.47 1.02
C ILE A 139 -6.05 -0.78 -0.46
N ASN A 140 -6.07 0.23 -1.33
CA ASN A 140 -6.24 0.09 -2.77
C ASN A 140 -5.21 -0.90 -3.36
N ASN A 141 -5.64 -1.76 -4.29
CA ASN A 141 -4.90 -2.98 -4.67
C ASN A 141 -3.53 -2.68 -5.29
N LEU A 142 -3.46 -1.67 -6.13
CA LEU A 142 -2.27 -1.25 -6.87
C LEU A 142 -1.50 -0.17 -6.11
N SER A 143 -2.19 0.87 -5.61
CA SER A 143 -1.57 1.93 -4.81
C SER A 143 -0.79 1.36 -3.63
N SER A 144 -1.35 0.36 -2.92
CA SER A 144 -0.68 -0.22 -1.77
C SER A 144 0.65 -0.87 -2.14
N LEU A 145 0.79 -1.49 -3.32
CA LEU A 145 2.05 -2.05 -3.76
C LEU A 145 3.10 -0.96 -3.96
N TRP A 146 2.73 0.11 -4.66
CA TRP A 146 3.64 1.22 -4.90
C TRP A 146 4.08 1.89 -3.59
N TRP A 147 3.14 2.15 -2.68
CA TRP A 147 3.47 2.75 -1.39
C TRP A 147 4.27 1.83 -0.47
N ILE A 148 4.09 0.51 -0.53
CA ILE A 148 4.98 -0.43 0.16
C ILE A 148 6.39 -0.29 -0.41
N GLY A 149 6.53 -0.32 -1.73
CA GLY A 149 7.82 -0.11 -2.41
C GLY A 149 8.47 1.20 -1.99
N GLN A 150 7.77 2.32 -2.15
CA GLN A 150 8.27 3.66 -1.82
C GLN A 150 8.66 3.81 -0.35
N MET A 151 7.86 3.25 0.57
CA MET A 151 8.12 3.39 1.99
C MET A 151 9.26 2.51 2.47
N MET A 152 9.41 1.31 1.91
CA MET A 152 10.39 0.29 2.33
C MET A 152 11.65 0.25 1.45
N TYR A 153 11.76 1.13 0.46
CA TYR A 153 12.96 1.29 -0.33
C TYR A 153 14.07 1.93 0.51
N ASP A 154 15.17 1.20 0.71
CA ASP A 154 16.36 1.69 1.41
C ASP A 154 17.45 2.05 0.40
N ALA A 155 17.52 3.34 0.05
CA ALA A 155 18.50 3.83 -0.92
C ALA A 155 19.97 3.71 -0.45
N GLN A 156 20.23 3.45 0.84
CA GLN A 156 21.57 3.32 1.40
C GLN A 156 22.05 1.85 1.46
N SER A 157 21.21 0.89 1.07
CA SER A 157 21.52 -0.53 1.06
C SER A 157 21.92 -1.02 -0.34
N ASP A 158 22.85 -1.97 -0.41
CA ASP A 158 23.18 -2.70 -1.64
C ASP A 158 22.00 -3.56 -2.15
N GLU A 159 21.04 -3.86 -1.27
CA GLU A 159 19.76 -4.49 -1.61
C GLU A 159 18.60 -3.54 -1.24
N PRO A 160 18.25 -2.55 -2.08
CA PRO A 160 17.29 -1.51 -1.70
C PRO A 160 15.89 -1.99 -1.32
N TYR A 161 15.51 -3.19 -1.77
CA TYR A 161 14.20 -3.80 -1.49
C TYR A 161 14.25 -4.88 -0.40
N HIS A 162 15.30 -4.96 0.40
CA HIS A 162 15.42 -5.99 1.45
C HIS A 162 14.24 -5.96 2.44
N PHE A 163 13.74 -4.77 2.81
CA PHE A 163 12.56 -4.65 3.68
C PHE A 163 11.29 -5.12 2.97
N VAL A 164 11.12 -4.86 1.67
CA VAL A 164 9.99 -5.41 0.90
C VAL A 164 10.05 -6.93 0.89
N ARG A 165 11.25 -7.51 0.68
CA ARG A 165 11.45 -8.96 0.71
C ARG A 165 10.96 -9.53 2.04
N ALA A 166 11.53 -9.09 3.16
CA ALA A 166 11.14 -9.54 4.49
C ALA A 166 9.65 -9.31 4.78
N PHE A 167 9.12 -8.15 4.41
CA PHE A 167 7.71 -7.81 4.65
C PHE A 167 6.74 -8.73 3.92
N THR A 168 7.08 -9.20 2.73
CA THR A 168 6.22 -10.04 1.89
C THR A 168 6.29 -11.53 2.19
N GLU A 169 7.12 -11.97 3.15
CA GLU A 169 7.18 -13.38 3.58
C GLU A 169 5.91 -13.84 4.32
N THR A 170 5.07 -12.91 4.74
CA THR A 170 3.78 -13.18 5.39
C THR A 170 2.66 -12.32 4.80
N GLU A 171 1.41 -12.58 5.20
CA GLU A 171 0.28 -11.73 4.81
C GLU A 171 0.48 -10.27 5.29
N PHE A 172 0.83 -9.38 4.36
CA PHE A 172 1.37 -8.07 4.70
C PHE A 172 0.34 -6.93 4.60
N ARG A 173 -0.77 -7.09 3.86
CA ARG A 173 -1.71 -5.98 3.59
C ARG A 173 -2.29 -5.39 4.87
N GLY A 174 -2.66 -6.23 5.84
CA GLY A 174 -3.15 -5.76 7.15
C GLY A 174 -2.07 -5.07 7.98
N ASN A 175 -0.82 -5.54 7.87
CA ASN A 175 0.35 -4.98 8.54
C ASN A 175 0.67 -3.60 7.97
N PHE A 176 0.59 -3.45 6.64
CA PHE A 176 0.85 -2.20 5.96
C PHE A 176 -0.15 -1.12 6.38
N VAL A 177 -1.43 -1.46 6.46
CA VAL A 177 -2.47 -0.55 6.95
C VAL A 177 -2.22 -0.12 8.41
N ALA A 178 -1.65 -0.99 9.24
CA ALA A 178 -1.32 -0.67 10.63
C ALA A 178 -0.05 0.20 10.75
N LEU A 179 0.93 -0.05 9.90
CA LEU A 179 2.12 0.78 9.77
C LEU A 179 1.75 2.17 9.25
N SER A 180 0.99 2.24 8.16
CA SER A 180 0.62 3.46 7.43
C SER A 180 -0.37 4.37 8.16
N SER A 181 -0.88 3.97 9.32
CA SER A 181 -1.87 4.74 10.08
C SER A 181 -1.26 5.84 10.96
N SER A 182 0.06 5.89 11.10
CA SER A 182 0.77 6.94 11.83
C SER A 182 1.39 7.96 10.87
N ASN A 183 1.53 9.21 11.30
CA ASN A 183 2.29 10.22 10.54
C ASN A 183 3.78 10.20 10.88
N VAL A 184 4.17 9.51 11.95
CA VAL A 184 5.57 9.43 12.40
C VAL A 184 6.50 8.79 11.36
N ILE A 185 5.96 7.89 10.56
CA ILE A 185 6.63 7.19 9.46
C ILE A 185 6.78 8.04 8.19
N ASP A 186 6.20 9.24 8.15
CA ASP A 186 6.38 10.15 7.01
C ASP A 186 7.82 10.71 7.00
N ASN A 187 8.46 10.79 8.18
CA ASN A 187 9.89 11.04 8.31
C ASN A 187 10.70 9.76 7.98
N GLU A 188 11.62 9.87 7.02
CA GLU A 188 12.43 8.75 6.53
C GLU A 188 13.35 8.13 7.59
N GLN A 189 14.04 8.96 8.40
CA GLN A 189 14.94 8.46 9.45
C GLN A 189 14.17 7.62 10.45
N ILE A 190 12.98 8.08 10.84
CA ILE A 190 12.13 7.36 11.77
C ILE A 190 11.60 6.07 11.15
N ARG A 191 11.10 6.15 9.92
CA ARG A 191 10.57 4.97 9.22
C ARG A 191 11.64 3.89 9.05
N MET A 192 12.84 4.25 8.61
CA MET A 192 13.94 3.31 8.41
C MET A 192 14.43 2.72 9.74
N GLY A 193 14.55 3.54 10.81
CA GLY A 193 14.95 3.03 12.13
C GLY A 193 13.91 2.08 12.74
N ILE A 194 12.61 2.35 12.53
CA ILE A 194 11.54 1.40 12.89
C ILE A 194 11.73 0.08 12.13
N PHE A 195 12.00 0.11 10.83
CA PHE A 195 12.17 -1.10 10.03
C PHE A 195 13.39 -1.90 10.46
N ASP A 196 14.54 -1.26 10.67
CA ASP A 196 15.74 -1.93 11.17
C ASP A 196 15.43 -2.73 12.45
N ALA A 197 14.76 -2.09 13.41
CA ALA A 197 14.46 -2.71 14.69
C ALA A 197 13.40 -3.82 14.56
N VAL A 198 12.30 -3.55 13.86
CA VAL A 198 11.18 -4.50 13.75
C VAL A 198 11.62 -5.76 13.00
N PHE A 199 12.32 -5.62 11.88
CA PHE A 199 12.75 -6.79 11.10
C PHE A 199 13.88 -7.56 11.78
N GLU A 200 14.80 -6.88 12.48
CA GLU A 200 15.81 -7.56 13.31
C GLU A 200 15.15 -8.41 14.42
N LEU A 201 14.14 -7.88 15.10
CA LEU A 201 13.41 -8.62 16.14
C LEU A 201 12.59 -9.79 15.59
N ILE A 202 12.09 -9.67 14.35
CA ILE A 202 11.37 -10.75 13.66
C ILE A 202 12.36 -11.86 13.27
N GLU A 203 13.51 -11.50 12.68
CA GLU A 203 14.56 -12.43 12.28
C GLU A 203 15.12 -13.21 13.47
N GLN A 204 15.32 -12.53 14.61
CA GLN A 204 15.75 -13.15 15.87
C GLN A 204 14.66 -13.98 16.56
N GLY A 205 13.43 -14.00 16.02
CA GLY A 205 12.30 -14.73 16.60
C GLY A 205 11.75 -14.15 17.91
N VAL A 206 12.14 -12.92 18.26
CA VAL A 206 11.71 -12.23 19.50
C VAL A 206 10.25 -11.79 19.37
N ILE A 207 9.82 -11.38 18.18
CA ILE A 207 8.45 -10.97 17.89
C ILE A 207 7.94 -11.65 16.61
N LYS A 208 6.62 -11.66 16.43
CA LYS A 208 5.99 -12.09 15.17
C LYS A 208 5.69 -10.90 14.27
N GLN A 209 5.83 -11.07 12.96
CA GLN A 209 5.37 -10.09 11.99
C GLN A 209 3.83 -10.04 11.98
N ASN A 210 3.25 -9.01 12.59
CA ASN A 210 1.82 -8.82 12.64
C ASN A 210 1.45 -7.34 12.85
N ARG A 211 0.14 -7.05 12.76
CA ARG A 211 -0.40 -5.69 12.90
C ARG A 211 -0.02 -5.04 14.24
N LYS A 212 0.04 -5.82 15.33
CA LYS A 212 0.38 -5.34 16.68
C LYS A 212 1.84 -4.86 16.70
N ALA A 213 2.78 -5.60 16.12
CA ALA A 213 4.19 -5.20 16.04
C ALA A 213 4.36 -3.80 15.42
N PHE A 214 3.78 -3.56 14.23
CA PHE A 214 3.86 -2.24 13.56
C PHE A 214 3.09 -1.14 14.30
N THR A 215 1.93 -1.46 14.87
CA THR A 215 1.14 -0.48 15.64
C THR A 215 1.89 -0.04 16.90
N GLU A 216 2.50 -0.97 17.63
CA GLU A 216 3.23 -0.66 18.85
C GLU A 216 4.56 0.05 18.55
N ALA A 217 5.27 -0.32 17.48
CA ALA A 217 6.45 0.42 17.04
C ALA A 217 6.14 1.90 16.73
N ASN A 218 5.03 2.16 16.01
CA ASN A 218 4.54 3.51 15.77
C ASN A 218 4.21 4.26 17.07
N LYS A 219 3.62 3.58 18.06
CA LYS A 219 3.28 4.18 19.36
C LYS A 219 4.52 4.58 20.15
N ILE A 220 5.58 3.78 20.11
CA ILE A 220 6.86 4.14 20.75
C ILE A 220 7.32 5.49 20.22
N MET A 221 7.34 5.66 18.90
CA MET A 221 7.80 6.92 18.30
C MET A 221 6.83 8.08 18.53
N ASN A 222 5.52 7.84 18.57
CA ASN A 222 4.56 8.88 18.97
C ASN A 222 4.76 9.33 20.43
N LEU A 223 5.09 8.42 21.35
CA LEU A 223 5.39 8.76 22.75
C LEU A 223 6.69 9.54 22.86
N VAL A 224 7.72 9.13 22.13
CA VAL A 224 9.00 9.87 22.04
C VAL A 224 8.76 11.28 21.51
N GLY A 225 7.90 11.45 20.49
CA GLY A 225 7.56 12.76 19.94
C GLY A 225 6.80 13.69 20.89
N GLY A 226 6.22 13.16 21.98
CA GLY A 226 5.63 13.98 23.03
C GLY A 226 6.65 14.67 23.93
N ILE A 227 7.91 14.21 23.93
CA ILE A 227 8.99 14.69 24.82
C ILE A 227 10.29 15.06 24.09
N ARG A 228 10.39 14.75 22.80
CA ARG A 228 11.55 15.04 21.93
C ARG A 228 11.09 15.56 20.58
N LEU A 229 11.94 16.36 19.94
CA LEU A 229 11.78 16.71 18.53
C LEU A 229 12.17 15.51 17.68
N LEU A 230 11.18 14.91 17.02
CA LEU A 230 11.37 13.71 16.22
C LEU A 230 12.30 13.92 15.03
N ASP A 231 12.27 15.11 14.44
CA ASP A 231 13.11 15.46 13.28
C ASP A 231 14.61 15.56 13.59
N PHE A 232 14.98 15.49 14.87
CA PHE A 232 16.37 15.51 15.32
C PHE A 232 16.93 14.10 15.53
N LEU A 233 16.08 13.07 15.47
CA LEU A 233 16.50 11.69 15.66
C LEU A 233 17.03 11.11 14.35
N ASP A 234 18.18 10.45 14.44
CA ASP A 234 18.70 9.67 13.32
C ASP A 234 18.15 8.23 13.30
N ARG A 235 18.34 7.53 12.17
CA ARG A 235 17.93 6.13 11.97
C ARG A 235 18.44 5.20 13.09
N ALA A 236 19.66 5.39 13.57
CA ALA A 236 20.28 4.52 14.57
C ALA A 236 19.68 4.75 15.96
N GLU A 237 19.45 6.00 16.36
CA GLU A 237 18.75 6.36 17.60
C GLU A 237 17.34 5.76 17.63
N VAL A 238 16.60 5.92 16.53
CA VAL A 238 15.25 5.35 16.39
C VAL A 238 15.30 3.83 16.49
N LYS A 239 16.22 3.17 15.78
CA LYS A 239 16.42 1.72 15.86
C LYS A 239 16.60 1.28 17.32
N GLN A 240 17.51 1.91 18.06
CA GLN A 240 17.74 1.56 19.46
C GLN A 240 16.49 1.75 20.32
N MET A 241 15.77 2.87 20.19
CA MET A 241 14.54 3.10 20.95
C MET A 241 13.50 2.01 20.71
N VAL A 242 13.31 1.59 19.45
CA VAL A 242 12.34 0.56 19.09
C VAL A 242 12.81 -0.83 19.52
N LEU A 243 14.08 -1.19 19.32
CA LEU A 243 14.66 -2.46 19.76
C LEU A 243 14.44 -2.69 21.27
N HIS A 244 14.70 -1.67 22.09
CA HIS A 244 14.53 -1.77 23.54
C HIS A 244 13.08 -1.68 23.98
N GLY A 245 12.24 -0.91 23.29
CA GLY A 245 10.86 -0.63 23.70
C GLY A 245 9.85 -1.71 23.29
N LEU A 246 9.98 -2.21 22.05
CA LEU A 246 8.94 -3.00 21.40
C LEU A 246 8.68 -4.36 22.09
N PRO A 247 9.70 -5.16 22.46
CA PRO A 247 9.45 -6.43 23.14
C PRO A 247 8.68 -6.25 24.45
N ARG A 248 9.10 -5.27 25.28
CA ARG A 248 8.44 -4.96 26.57
C ARG A 248 6.99 -4.55 26.38
N GLN A 249 6.71 -3.70 25.40
CA GLN A 249 5.37 -3.19 25.13
C GLN A 249 4.42 -4.28 24.59
N LEU A 250 4.96 -5.27 23.85
CA LEU A 250 4.18 -6.41 23.38
C LEU A 250 3.85 -7.38 24.53
N SER A 251 4.82 -7.68 25.40
CA SER A 251 4.65 -8.61 26.52
C SER A 251 3.69 -8.13 27.60
N GLN A 252 3.66 -6.81 27.90
CA GLN A 252 2.75 -6.24 28.91
C GLN A 252 1.27 -6.29 28.54
N ARG A 253 0.93 -6.59 27.28
CA ARG A 253 -0.44 -6.58 26.76
C ARG A 253 -0.95 -7.95 26.33
N ASP A 254 -0.19 -9.00 26.60
CA ASP A 254 -0.63 -10.40 26.47
C ASP A 254 -1.09 -10.98 27.84
N GLN A 255 -1.12 -10.13 28.88
CA GLN A 255 -1.78 -10.32 30.18
C GLN A 255 -3.07 -9.49 30.21
#